data_AF-A0A7S3SSN7-F1
#
_entry.id   AF-A0A7S3SSN7-F1
#
_cell.length_a   1.000
_cell.length_b   1.000
_cell.length_c   1.000
_cell.angle_alpha   90.00
_cell.angle_beta   90.00
_cell.angle_gamma   90.00
#
_symmetry.space_group_name_H-M   'P 1'
#
loop_
_entity.id
_entity.type
_entity.pdbx_description
1 polymer ?
#
loop_
_entity_poly.entity_id
_entity_poly.type
_entity_poly.pdbx_seq_one_letter_code
_entity_poly.pdbx_strand_id
1 'polypeptide(L)'
;PSSGGPRADGAEAARSALAELQEALVASGVSEAAPAEGGAEPSGAAALRALSRMKKSELVDECLSRGLLREGESPGTVAELRATLRVERKRDALIGELVERGFAASRARSALQATGWSLDAALAKLLK
;
A
#
# COMPACT_ATOMS: atom_id res chain seq x y z
N PRO A 1 20.36 -39.39 22.36
CA PRO A 1 19.85 -38.13 22.99
C PRO A 1 20.66 -36.96 22.44
N SER A 2 20.09 -36.19 21.51
CA SER A 2 19.47 -34.88 21.80
C SER A 2 20.54 -33.81 22.04
N SER A 3 20.57 -32.64 21.39
CA SER A 3 19.72 -32.03 20.38
C SER A 3 20.55 -30.93 19.72
N GLY A 4 20.46 -30.79 18.40
CA GLY A 4 20.97 -29.62 17.70
C GLY A 4 20.02 -28.44 17.84
N GLY A 5 20.57 -27.24 17.92
CA GLY A 5 19.81 -26.01 17.70
C GLY A 5 20.66 -24.76 17.83
N PRO A 6 20.96 -24.07 16.72
CA PRO A 6 21.17 -22.64 16.73
C PRO A 6 19.96 -21.96 16.07
N ARG A 7 19.16 -21.26 16.86
CA ARG A 7 18.16 -20.30 16.33
C ARG A 7 18.26 -19.02 17.15
N ALA A 8 19.22 -18.19 16.78
CA ALA A 8 19.36 -16.83 17.34
C ALA A 8 19.67 -15.75 16.27
N ASP A 9 19.63 -16.08 14.96
CA ASP A 9 20.08 -15.14 13.91
C ASP A 9 18.95 -14.39 13.18
N GLY A 10 17.69 -14.86 13.27
CA GLY A 10 16.60 -14.30 12.44
C GLY A 10 15.97 -13.01 12.97
N ALA A 11 16.16 -12.68 14.25
CA ALA A 11 15.46 -11.56 14.89
C ALA A 11 16.19 -10.22 14.73
N GLU A 12 17.51 -10.23 14.52
CA GLU A 12 18.31 -9.02 14.39
C GLU A 12 18.26 -8.45 12.95
N ALA A 13 18.30 -9.32 11.94
CA ALA A 13 18.16 -8.92 10.54
C ALA A 13 16.81 -8.25 10.24
N ALA A 14 15.73 -8.71 10.89
CA ALA A 14 14.40 -8.12 10.77
C ALA A 14 14.30 -6.72 11.40
N ARG A 15 15.12 -6.43 12.43
CA ARG A 15 15.16 -5.12 13.08
C ARG A 15 15.92 -4.09 12.25
N SER A 16 16.97 -4.53 11.55
CA SER A 16 17.78 -3.64 10.71
C SER A 16 17.00 -3.17 9.46
N ALA A 17 16.23 -4.05 8.82
CA ALA A 17 15.39 -3.68 7.67
C ALA A 17 14.22 -2.72 8.02
N LEU A 18 13.77 -2.73 9.28
CA LEU A 18 12.72 -1.81 9.76
C LEU A 18 13.25 -0.39 10.01
N ALA A 19 14.55 -0.24 10.32
CA ALA A 19 15.18 1.06 10.54
C ALA A 19 15.38 1.84 9.23
N GLU A 20 15.81 1.18 8.15
CA GLU A 20 15.99 1.85 6.84
C GLU A 20 14.67 2.33 6.23
N LEU A 21 13.56 1.62 6.50
CA LEU A 21 12.21 2.06 6.09
C LEU A 21 11.68 3.26 6.90
N GLN A 22 12.21 3.47 8.11
CA GLN A 22 11.82 4.59 8.97
C GLN A 22 12.52 5.89 8.55
N GLU A 23 13.79 5.81 8.15
CA GLU A 23 14.57 6.96 7.65
C GLU A 23 13.98 7.54 6.35
N ALA A 24 13.52 6.67 5.44
CA ALA A 24 12.84 7.09 4.21
C ALA A 24 11.48 7.79 4.46
N LEU A 25 10.85 7.55 5.61
CA LEU A 25 9.56 8.14 5.97
C LEU A 25 9.70 9.56 6.55
N VAL A 26 10.83 9.87 7.19
CA VAL A 26 11.12 11.21 7.71
C VAL A 26 11.53 12.16 6.58
N ALA A 27 12.27 11.66 5.58
CA ALA A 27 12.65 12.45 4.40
C ALA A 27 11.46 12.87 3.52
N SER A 28 10.29 12.24 3.69
CA SER A 28 9.06 12.54 2.93
C SER A 28 8.07 13.41 3.72
N GLY A 29 8.45 13.85 4.92
CA GLY A 29 7.59 14.64 5.80
C GLY A 29 7.67 16.15 5.55
N VAL A 30 6.53 16.69 5.09
CA VAL A 30 6.00 18.05 5.33
C VAL A 30 6.56 19.21 4.48
N SER A 31 5.95 19.42 3.31
CA SER A 31 5.67 20.79 2.89
C SER A 31 4.34 21.21 3.53
N GLU A 32 4.45 22.06 4.53
CA GLU A 32 3.34 22.80 5.12
C GLU A 32 2.75 23.73 4.06
N ALA A 33 1.56 23.41 3.57
CA ALA A 33 0.77 24.31 2.73
C ALA A 33 -0.31 24.96 3.60
N ALA A 34 -0.16 26.28 3.77
CA ALA A 34 -1.08 27.20 4.43
C ALA A 34 -2.52 27.13 3.83
N PRO A 35 -3.55 27.57 4.56
CA PRO A 35 -4.92 27.52 4.07
C PRO A 35 -5.15 28.65 3.06
N ALA A 36 -5.31 28.29 1.79
CA ALA A 36 -5.89 29.18 0.80
C ALA A 36 -7.38 28.87 0.69
N GLU A 37 -8.21 29.82 1.11
CA GLU A 37 -9.63 29.87 0.78
C GLU A 37 -9.80 29.97 -0.74
N GLY A 38 -10.59 29.06 -1.31
CA GLY A 38 -10.90 29.05 -2.74
C GLY A 38 -11.56 27.73 -3.12
N GLY A 39 -12.87 27.78 -3.38
CA GLY A 39 -13.66 26.61 -3.72
C GLY A 39 -13.09 25.80 -4.88
N ALA A 40 -12.89 24.51 -4.62
CA ALA A 40 -12.85 23.45 -5.62
C ALA A 40 -13.39 22.20 -4.93
N GLU A 41 -14.50 21.70 -5.45
CA GLU A 41 -15.05 20.37 -5.15
C GLU A 41 -13.88 19.36 -5.05
N PRO A 42 -13.81 18.52 -4.01
CA PRO A 42 -12.72 17.56 -3.87
C PRO A 42 -12.84 16.54 -4.99
N SER A 43 -12.10 16.77 -6.07
CA SER A 43 -11.90 15.81 -7.13
C SER A 43 -11.23 14.57 -6.54
N GLY A 44 -12.04 13.53 -6.33
CA GLY A 44 -11.65 12.14 -6.57
C GLY A 44 -10.78 11.41 -5.56
N ALA A 45 -10.40 11.99 -4.43
CA ALA A 45 -9.71 11.24 -3.37
C ALA A 45 -10.21 11.67 -1.99
N ALA A 46 -11.38 11.14 -1.58
CA ALA A 46 -11.78 11.18 -0.18
C ALA A 46 -10.56 10.80 0.67
N ALA A 47 -10.13 11.70 1.56
CA ALA A 47 -8.92 11.54 2.37
C ALA A 47 -8.95 10.17 3.06
N LEU A 48 -8.29 9.17 2.45
CA LEU A 48 -8.36 7.81 2.91
C LEU A 48 -7.81 7.79 4.33
N ARG A 49 -8.65 7.43 5.29
CA ARG A 49 -8.27 7.40 6.71
C ARG A 49 -6.95 6.65 6.85
N ALA A 50 -5.99 7.27 7.52
CA ALA A 50 -4.68 6.68 7.72
C ALA A 50 -4.82 5.30 8.39
N LEU A 51 -4.24 4.26 7.78
CA LEU A 51 -4.32 2.88 8.26
C LEU A 51 -3.85 2.72 9.72
N SER A 52 -2.95 3.60 10.17
CA SER A 52 -2.45 3.65 11.55
C SER A 52 -3.54 3.97 12.58
N ARG A 53 -4.57 4.73 12.17
CA ARG A 53 -5.69 5.15 13.03
C ARG A 53 -6.86 4.17 13.01
N MET A 54 -6.84 3.19 12.10
CA MET A 54 -7.90 2.18 11.98
C MET A 54 -7.73 1.05 13.00
N LYS A 55 -8.85 0.62 13.58
CA LYS A 55 -8.97 -0.53 14.47
C LYS A 55 -8.96 -1.84 13.68
N LYS A 56 -8.74 -2.97 14.37
CA LYS A 56 -8.70 -4.31 13.73
C LYS A 56 -9.98 -4.59 12.91
N SER A 57 -11.15 -4.30 13.47
CA SER A 57 -12.43 -4.50 12.77
C SER A 57 -12.50 -3.72 11.46
N GLU A 58 -12.20 -2.41 11.49
CA GLU A 58 -12.20 -1.56 10.30
C GLU A 58 -11.22 -2.07 9.22
N LEU A 59 -10.06 -2.59 9.62
CA LEU A 59 -9.09 -3.16 8.69
C LEU A 59 -9.59 -4.48 8.08
N VAL A 60 -10.26 -5.33 8.86
CA VAL A 60 -10.89 -6.56 8.36
C VAL A 60 -12.02 -6.22 7.40
N ASP A 61 -12.88 -5.27 7.75
CA ASP A 61 -14.00 -4.83 6.91
C ASP A 61 -13.49 -4.28 5.56
N GLU A 62 -12.42 -3.47 5.55
CA GLU A 62 -11.83 -2.98 4.31
C GLU A 62 -11.19 -4.12 3.49
N CYS A 63 -10.53 -5.08 4.13
CA CYS A 63 -10.00 -6.25 3.45
C CYS A 63 -11.09 -7.13 2.82
N LEU A 64 -12.20 -7.38 3.53
CA LEU A 64 -13.34 -8.13 3.02
C LEU A 64 -14.02 -7.40 1.84
N SER A 65 -14.24 -6.09 1.98
CA SER A 65 -14.85 -5.25 0.93
C SER A 65 -14.01 -5.24 -0.36
N ARG A 66 -12.69 -5.42 -0.22
CA ARG A 66 -11.74 -5.51 -1.35
C ARG A 66 -11.52 -6.94 -1.85
N GLY A 67 -12.13 -7.95 -1.22
CA GLY A 67 -11.94 -9.37 -1.56
C GLY A 67 -10.55 -9.91 -1.23
N LEU A 68 -9.82 -9.27 -0.31
CA LEU A 68 -8.49 -9.67 0.15
C LEU A 68 -8.54 -10.73 1.25
N LEU A 69 -9.68 -10.84 1.91
CA LEU A 69 -10.02 -11.91 2.84
C LEU A 69 -11.32 -12.55 2.38
N ARG A 70 -11.50 -13.83 2.72
CA ARG A 70 -12.78 -14.52 2.56
C ARG A 70 -13.61 -14.43 3.82
N GLU A 71 -14.93 -14.38 3.68
CA GLU A 71 -15.83 -14.46 4.83
C GLU A 71 -15.59 -15.77 5.59
N GLY A 72 -15.41 -15.66 6.91
CA GLY A 72 -15.09 -16.80 7.77
C GLY A 72 -13.61 -17.20 7.83
N GLU A 73 -12.73 -16.55 7.05
CA GLU A 73 -11.28 -16.72 7.19
C GLU A 73 -10.78 -15.99 8.44
N SER A 74 -9.92 -16.66 9.22
CA SER A 74 -9.33 -16.06 10.41
C SER A 74 -8.49 -14.84 10.01
N PRO A 75 -8.89 -13.61 10.39
CA PRO A 75 -8.13 -12.44 10.01
C PRO A 75 -6.79 -12.45 10.74
N GLY A 76 -5.72 -12.20 9.99
CA GLY A 76 -4.37 -12.07 10.52
C GLY A 76 -4.23 -10.98 11.59
N THR A 77 -3.00 -10.75 12.01
CA THR A 77 -2.67 -9.66 12.92
C THR A 77 -3.00 -8.29 12.31
N VAL A 78 -3.18 -7.28 13.15
CA VAL A 78 -3.38 -5.88 12.70
C VAL A 78 -2.23 -5.42 11.79
N ALA A 79 -1.01 -5.88 12.08
CA ALA A 79 0.16 -5.57 11.27
C ALA A 79 0.03 -6.15 9.85
N GLU A 80 -0.39 -7.41 9.72
CA GLU A 80 -0.62 -8.07 8.43
C GLU A 80 -1.73 -7.39 7.64
N LEU A 81 -2.88 -7.11 8.26
CA LEU A 81 -3.99 -6.42 7.60
C LEU A 81 -3.57 -5.04 7.08
N ARG A 82 -2.82 -4.27 7.89
CA ARG A 82 -2.27 -2.98 7.47
C ARG A 82 -1.26 -3.13 6.34
N ALA A 83 -0.39 -4.14 6.38
CA ALA A 83 0.57 -4.39 5.32
C ALA A 83 -0.13 -4.70 4.00
N THR A 84 -1.15 -5.57 4.01
CA THR A 84 -1.97 -5.89 2.85
C THR A 84 -2.65 -4.64 2.28
N LEU A 85 -3.31 -3.86 3.12
CA LEU A 85 -3.99 -2.63 2.67
C LEU A 85 -3.02 -1.56 2.16
N ARG A 86 -1.80 -1.46 2.71
CA ARG A 86 -0.77 -0.56 2.16
C ARG A 86 -0.39 -0.94 0.74
N VAL A 87 -0.19 -2.23 0.48
CA VAL A 87 0.13 -2.71 -0.87
C VAL A 87 -1.00 -2.41 -1.83
N GLU A 88 -2.25 -2.72 -1.45
CA GLU A 88 -3.41 -2.45 -2.32
C GLU A 88 -3.62 -0.96 -2.56
N ARG A 89 -3.53 -0.10 -1.54
CA ARG A 89 -3.64 1.36 -1.74
C ARG A 89 -2.52 1.91 -2.62
N LYS A 90 -1.30 1.35 -2.54
CA LYS A 90 -0.20 1.69 -3.45
C LYS A 90 -0.53 1.26 -4.89
N ARG A 91 -1.10 0.08 -5.07
CA ARG A 91 -1.56 -0.42 -6.38
C ARG A 91 -2.65 0.48 -6.97
N ASP A 92 -3.62 0.87 -6.16
CA ASP A 92 -4.68 1.80 -6.56
C ASP A 92 -4.11 3.16 -6.98
N ALA A 93 -3.12 3.69 -6.24
CA ALA A 93 -2.45 4.94 -6.61
C ALA A 93 -1.75 4.86 -7.97
N LEU A 94 -1.05 3.74 -8.25
CA LEU A 94 -0.41 3.52 -9.56
C LEU A 94 -1.42 3.44 -10.70
N ILE A 95 -2.56 2.76 -10.46
CA ILE A 95 -3.65 2.72 -11.43
C ILE A 95 -4.21 4.12 -11.65
N GLY A 96 -4.44 4.87 -10.56
CA GLY A 96 -4.90 6.26 -10.59
C GLY A 96 -4.00 7.14 -11.44
N GLU A 97 -2.68 7.08 -11.23
CA GLU A 97 -1.71 7.86 -12.00
C GLU A 97 -1.75 7.55 -13.50
N LEU A 98 -1.93 6.28 -13.88
CA LEU A 98 -2.11 5.91 -15.30
C LEU A 98 -3.46 6.38 -15.85
N VAL A 99 -4.51 6.37 -15.04
CA VAL A 99 -5.83 6.86 -15.43
C VAL A 99 -5.83 8.37 -15.63
N GLU A 100 -5.16 9.12 -14.75
CA GLU A 100 -4.97 10.57 -14.88
C GLU A 100 -4.17 10.92 -16.15
N ARG A 101 -3.27 10.03 -16.58
CA ARG A 101 -2.54 10.14 -17.87
C ARG A 101 -3.38 9.74 -19.08
N GLY A 102 -4.66 9.39 -18.89
CA GLY A 102 -5.62 9.09 -19.96
C GLY A 102 -5.73 7.62 -20.34
N PHE A 103 -5.09 6.70 -19.62
CA PHE A 103 -5.25 5.27 -19.87
C PHE A 103 -6.51 4.71 -19.18
N ALA A 104 -7.25 3.83 -19.86
CA ALA A 104 -8.39 3.16 -19.24
C ALA A 104 -7.95 2.33 -18.01
N ALA A 105 -8.70 2.39 -16.91
CA ALA A 105 -8.34 1.73 -15.64
C ALA A 105 -8.08 0.21 -15.79
N SER A 106 -8.87 -0.47 -16.63
CA SER A 106 -8.68 -1.90 -16.94
C SER A 106 -7.34 -2.17 -17.64
N ARG A 107 -6.97 -1.32 -18.60
CA ARG A 107 -5.71 -1.40 -19.34
C ARG A 107 -4.51 -1.04 -18.46
N ALA A 108 -4.64 0.01 -17.65
CA ALA A 108 -3.65 0.41 -16.65
C ALA A 108 -3.36 -0.72 -15.65
N ARG A 109 -4.40 -1.33 -15.08
CA ARG A 109 -4.28 -2.46 -14.16
C ARG A 109 -3.60 -3.66 -14.81
N SER A 110 -4.01 -4.01 -16.04
CA SER A 110 -3.40 -5.14 -16.77
C SER A 110 -1.93 -4.89 -17.09
N ALA A 111 -1.57 -3.66 -17.50
CA ALA A 111 -0.18 -3.29 -17.75
C ALA A 111 0.67 -3.38 -16.46
N LEU A 112 0.17 -2.80 -15.36
CA LEU A 112 0.83 -2.88 -14.06
C LEU A 112 1.00 -4.32 -13.57
N GLN A 113 -0.02 -5.18 -13.72
CA GLN A 113 0.09 -6.60 -13.38
C GLN A 113 1.17 -7.31 -14.21
N ALA A 114 1.24 -7.03 -15.51
CA ALA A 114 2.22 -7.62 -16.41
C ALA A 114 3.67 -7.14 -16.12
N THR A 115 3.85 -5.99 -15.48
CA THR A 115 5.16 -5.42 -15.16
C THR A 115 5.54 -5.52 -13.68
N GLY A 116 4.81 -6.33 -12.90
CA GLY A 116 5.10 -6.49 -11.47
C GLY A 116 4.84 -5.23 -10.65
N TRP A 117 3.85 -4.43 -11.05
CA TRP A 117 3.46 -3.15 -10.43
C TRP A 117 4.53 -2.05 -10.54
N SER A 118 5.33 -2.08 -11.61
CA SER A 118 6.25 -0.99 -11.96
C SER A 118 5.57 0.00 -12.90
N LEU A 119 5.50 1.27 -12.49
CA LEU A 119 4.89 2.36 -13.25
C LEU A 119 5.64 2.61 -14.56
N ASP A 120 6.96 2.76 -14.50
CA ASP A 120 7.80 3.07 -15.67
C ASP A 120 7.70 1.97 -16.73
N ALA A 121 7.82 0.71 -16.29
CA ALA A 121 7.66 -0.43 -17.19
C ALA A 121 6.23 -0.54 -17.74
N ALA A 122 5.21 -0.21 -16.94
CA ALA A 122 3.82 -0.20 -17.41
C ALA A 122 3.59 0.89 -18.47
N LEU A 123 4.15 2.10 -18.27
CA LEU A 123 4.11 3.18 -19.26
C LEU A 123 4.81 2.80 -20.55
N ALA A 124 6.03 2.24 -20.44
CA ALA A 124 6.77 1.76 -21.59
C ALA A 124 6.02 0.66 -22.36
N LYS A 125 5.18 -0.13 -21.69
CA LYS A 125 4.31 -1.14 -22.31
C LYS A 125 3.05 -0.52 -22.93
N LEU A 126 2.49 0.53 -22.34
CA LEU A 126 1.25 1.16 -22.79
C LEU A 126 1.45 2.08 -24.00
N LEU A 127 2.64 2.66 -24.13
CA LEU A 127 3.03 3.58 -25.20
C LEU A 127 3.62 2.87 -26.44
N LYS A 128 3.84 1.55 -26.35
CA LYS A 128 4.22 0.69 -27.48
C LYS A 128 2.98 0.08 -28.11
#